data_AF-W0RHS5-F1
#
_entry.id   AF-W0RHS5-F1
#
_cell.length_a   1.000
_cell.length_b   1.000
_cell.length_c   1.000
_cell.angle_alpha   90.00
_cell.angle_beta   90.00
_cell.angle_gamma   90.00
#
_symmetry.space_group_name_H-M   'P 1'
#
loop_
_entity.id
_entity.type
_entity.pdbx_description
1 polymer ?
#
loop_
_entity_poly.entity_id
_entity_poly.type
_entity_poly.pdbx_seq_one_letter_code
_entity_poly.pdbx_strand_id
1 'polypeptide(L)'
;MSRRSAPLAAALLAAATFAACAKGDTHRAPATTGDSAASPGQATADSTTAGGEVAASSAGAPGGGRAPNLNGRIPVLEYHVIGGEKNAMYTRTVASFKADLEEVYKRGYRPINMSQLLDKDFRDVPPGMSPVVFVFDDASPEQFSYLGEAGKIDPNSGVGIWLDFAKSHPGWKNRGTFCMLNGGAAGHNFFGDGPKFKGQQKAWRFQKVQWLNQQGFELCSHTLWHARLDKYSDAVVQEQIARNVMGIDSAVPGYRVRSFALPYGIWPKNRALAWSGSWTDPKSKKTVTYKFDDVMEVSGGPTRSPYDPAFNPHSITRIEAVGDDIRKTLERLDATNNRFVAK
;
A
#
# COMPACT_ATOMS: atom_id res chain seq x y z
N MET A 1 61.71 20.14 16.17
CA MET A 1 60.41 19.47 16.41
C MET A 1 59.36 20.56 16.57
N SER A 2 58.16 20.54 16.00
CA SER A 2 57.52 19.60 15.05
C SER A 2 56.79 20.40 13.96
N ARG A 3 56.62 19.85 12.75
CA ARG A 3 55.93 20.51 11.64
C ARG A 3 54.41 20.36 11.77
N ARG A 4 53.66 21.37 11.31
CA ARG A 4 52.21 21.29 11.13
C ARG A 4 51.90 20.38 9.93
N SER A 5 50.92 19.48 10.09
CA SER A 5 50.40 18.64 9.02
C SER A 5 48.89 18.84 8.90
N ALA A 6 48.44 19.32 7.74
CA ALA A 6 47.03 19.30 7.35
C ALA A 6 46.77 18.07 6.46
N PRO A 7 45.62 17.38 6.59
CA PRO A 7 45.27 16.30 5.67
C PRO A 7 44.77 16.86 4.33
N LEU A 8 45.32 16.37 3.23
CA LEU A 8 44.79 16.61 1.88
C LEU A 8 43.45 15.88 1.71
N ALA A 9 42.49 16.55 1.07
CA ALA A 9 41.33 15.88 0.49
C ALA A 9 41.72 15.29 -0.88
N ALA A 10 41.61 13.97 -1.04
CA ALA A 10 41.80 13.31 -2.33
C ALA A 10 40.45 13.21 -3.07
N ALA A 11 40.33 13.91 -4.19
CA ALA A 11 39.21 13.76 -5.11
C ALA A 11 39.43 12.52 -6.00
N LEU A 12 38.44 11.65 -6.09
CA LEU A 12 38.42 10.52 -7.02
C LEU A 12 37.51 10.87 -8.21
N LEU A 13 38.13 11.07 -9.37
CA LEU A 13 37.43 11.29 -10.64
C LEU A 13 36.78 9.99 -11.13
N ALA A 14 35.55 10.12 -11.65
CA ALA A 14 34.90 9.05 -12.40
C ALA A 14 35.31 9.12 -13.88
N ALA A 15 35.60 7.97 -14.49
CA ALA A 15 35.68 7.81 -15.93
C ALA A 15 35.29 6.39 -16.34
N ALA A 16 34.13 6.23 -16.97
CA ALA A 16 33.71 5.00 -17.63
C ALA A 16 32.94 5.38 -18.90
N THR A 17 33.67 5.47 -20.01
CA THR A 17 33.12 5.72 -21.34
C THR A 17 32.64 4.42 -21.99
N PHE A 18 31.39 4.38 -22.42
CA PHE A 18 30.93 3.39 -23.40
C PHE A 18 30.47 4.10 -24.67
N ALA A 19 31.17 3.81 -25.77
CA ALA A 19 30.88 4.35 -27.09
C ALA A 19 29.74 3.58 -27.76
N ALA A 20 28.91 4.29 -28.51
CA ALA A 20 27.92 3.69 -29.39
C ALA A 20 28.57 3.28 -30.72
N CYS A 21 28.11 2.16 -31.30
CA CYS A 21 28.25 1.86 -32.72
C CYS A 21 26.92 1.31 -33.25
N ALA A 22 26.55 1.74 -34.45
CA ALA A 22 25.33 1.35 -35.15
C ALA A 22 25.65 1.09 -36.64
N LYS A 23 24.63 0.60 -37.38
CA LYS A 23 24.64 0.11 -38.79
C LYS A 23 25.14 -1.34 -38.92
N GLY A 24 24.57 -2.17 -39.80
CA GLY A 24 23.37 -1.98 -40.65
C GLY A 24 23.31 -3.02 -41.79
N ASP A 25 22.13 -3.17 -42.40
CA ASP A 25 21.89 -3.68 -43.78
C ASP A 25 22.26 -5.15 -44.12
N THR A 26 21.61 -5.90 -45.04
CA THR A 26 20.42 -5.70 -45.91
C THR A 26 19.92 -7.05 -46.49
N HIS A 27 18.71 -7.05 -47.10
CA HIS A 27 18.18 -8.05 -48.08
C HIS A 27 17.85 -9.47 -47.53
N ARG A 28 16.92 -10.27 -48.12
CA ARG A 28 16.30 -10.28 -49.46
C ARG A 28 14.91 -10.95 -49.47
N ALA A 29 13.95 -10.39 -50.23
CA ALA A 29 12.73 -11.06 -50.76
C ALA A 29 12.93 -11.29 -52.29
N PRO A 30 12.10 -12.03 -53.08
CA PRO A 30 10.63 -12.26 -53.03
C PRO A 30 10.29 -13.80 -53.11
N ALA A 31 9.17 -14.37 -53.61
CA ALA A 31 8.05 -13.85 -54.41
C ALA A 31 6.73 -14.69 -54.40
N THR A 32 5.60 -13.98 -54.29
CA THR A 32 4.35 -14.05 -55.11
C THR A 32 3.81 -15.36 -55.72
N THR A 33 2.53 -15.64 -55.42
CA THR A 33 1.33 -15.75 -56.32
C THR A 33 0.10 -15.74 -55.38
N GLY A 34 -1.08 -15.18 -55.66
CA GLY A 34 -1.87 -15.10 -56.90
C GLY A 34 -2.89 -16.26 -56.90
N ASP A 35 -4.21 -16.10 -57.03
CA ASP A 35 -5.02 -14.91 -57.35
C ASP A 35 -6.55 -15.15 -57.09
N SER A 36 -7.37 -14.08 -57.05
CA SER A 36 -8.83 -14.00 -57.35
C SER A 36 -9.87 -14.92 -56.63
N ALA A 37 -11.19 -14.63 -56.55
CA ALA A 37 -12.01 -13.40 -56.60
C ALA A 37 -13.49 -13.73 -56.22
N ALA A 38 -14.36 -12.70 -56.22
CA ALA A 38 -15.84 -12.73 -56.32
C ALA A 38 -16.72 -12.98 -55.05
N SER A 39 -17.47 -11.93 -54.70
CA SER A 39 -18.84 -11.94 -54.13
C SER A 39 -19.86 -11.90 -55.32
N PRO A 40 -21.22 -11.84 -55.18
CA PRO A 40 -22.05 -11.48 -54.01
C PRO A 40 -23.32 -12.34 -53.76
N GLY A 41 -24.13 -11.98 -52.76
CA GLY A 41 -25.52 -12.47 -52.62
C GLY A 41 -26.26 -11.94 -51.36
N GLN A 42 -27.34 -11.19 -51.55
CA GLN A 42 -28.25 -10.75 -50.48
C GLN A 42 -29.36 -11.78 -50.21
N ALA A 43 -29.83 -11.88 -48.96
CA ALA A 43 -31.23 -12.20 -48.66
C ALA A 43 -31.63 -11.69 -47.26
N THR A 44 -32.81 -11.10 -47.16
CA THR A 44 -33.44 -10.58 -45.93
C THR A 44 -34.33 -11.62 -45.26
N ALA A 45 -34.43 -11.60 -43.93
CA ALA A 45 -35.61 -12.10 -43.21
C ALA A 45 -35.83 -11.30 -41.92
N ASP A 46 -37.01 -10.71 -41.81
CA ASP A 46 -37.51 -10.00 -40.63
C ASP A 46 -38.27 -11.01 -39.74
N SER A 47 -38.11 -10.95 -38.42
CA SER A 47 -39.07 -11.60 -37.50
C SER A 47 -39.05 -10.97 -36.10
N THR A 48 -40.18 -10.42 -35.72
CA THR A 48 -40.45 -9.86 -34.39
C THR A 48 -41.05 -10.92 -33.48
N THR A 49 -40.50 -11.08 -32.27
CA THR A 49 -41.20 -11.70 -31.14
C THR A 49 -40.81 -11.02 -29.83
N ALA A 50 -41.76 -10.97 -28.90
CA ALA A 50 -41.73 -10.09 -27.74
C ALA A 50 -40.97 -10.64 -26.53
N GLY A 51 -40.60 -9.72 -25.64
CA GLY A 51 -40.92 -9.87 -24.21
C GLY A 51 -40.19 -10.96 -23.43
N GLY A 52 -38.85 -10.95 -23.46
CA GLY A 52 -38.05 -11.55 -22.40
C GLY A 52 -37.38 -10.44 -21.59
N GLU A 53 -37.77 -10.26 -20.32
CA GLU A 53 -37.06 -9.38 -19.40
C GLU A 53 -35.70 -10.00 -19.10
N VAL A 54 -34.69 -9.61 -19.88
CA VAL A 54 -33.32 -10.13 -19.73
C VAL A 54 -32.79 -9.59 -18.42
N ALA A 55 -32.87 -10.41 -17.37
CA ALA A 55 -32.21 -10.14 -16.11
C ALA A 55 -30.77 -9.75 -16.41
N ALA A 56 -30.42 -8.49 -16.10
CA ALA A 56 -29.12 -7.95 -16.41
C ALA A 56 -28.07 -8.78 -15.66
N SER A 57 -27.43 -9.68 -16.39
CA SER A 57 -26.24 -10.40 -15.95
C SER A 57 -25.23 -9.34 -15.57
N SER A 58 -25.13 -9.06 -14.27
CA SER A 58 -24.02 -8.30 -13.74
C SER A 58 -22.79 -9.10 -14.11
N ALA A 59 -22.00 -8.58 -15.06
CA ALA A 59 -20.76 -9.20 -15.48
C ALA A 59 -19.89 -9.39 -14.24
N GLY A 60 -19.91 -10.62 -13.70
CA GLY A 60 -19.40 -10.90 -12.37
C GLY A 60 -17.93 -10.55 -12.37
N ALA A 61 -17.52 -9.66 -11.45
CA ALA A 61 -16.13 -9.26 -11.42
C ALA A 61 -15.26 -10.51 -11.20
N PRO A 62 -14.13 -10.65 -11.92
CA PRO A 62 -13.38 -11.89 -11.97
C PRO A 62 -12.99 -12.39 -10.57
N GLY A 63 -13.15 -13.69 -10.36
CA GLY A 63 -12.81 -14.37 -9.10
C GLY A 63 -13.91 -14.42 -8.03
N GLY A 64 -15.13 -13.94 -8.31
CA GLY A 64 -16.30 -14.17 -7.44
C GLY A 64 -16.85 -15.60 -7.49
N GLY A 65 -17.85 -15.89 -6.63
CA GLY A 65 -18.60 -17.16 -6.65
C GLY A 65 -18.01 -18.31 -5.84
N ARG A 66 -17.09 -18.05 -4.90
CA ARG A 66 -16.58 -19.10 -4.00
C ARG A 66 -17.54 -19.41 -2.86
N ALA A 67 -17.49 -20.66 -2.36
CA ALA A 67 -18.20 -21.04 -1.14
C ALA A 67 -17.71 -20.19 0.06
N PRO A 68 -18.61 -19.63 0.90
CA PRO A 68 -18.19 -18.77 2.00
C PRO A 68 -17.34 -19.48 3.07
N ASN A 69 -16.34 -18.78 3.58
CA ASN A 69 -15.41 -19.26 4.60
C ASN A 69 -15.08 -18.11 5.55
N LEU A 70 -15.86 -17.93 6.61
CA LEU A 70 -15.66 -16.84 7.56
C LEU A 70 -14.47 -17.07 8.52
N ASN A 71 -13.85 -18.26 8.54
CA ASN A 71 -12.72 -18.58 9.42
C ASN A 71 -11.36 -18.61 8.69
N GLY A 72 -11.36 -18.46 7.37
CA GLY A 72 -10.16 -18.43 6.54
C GLY A 72 -9.25 -17.24 6.84
N ARG A 73 -8.04 -17.27 6.27
CA ARG A 73 -7.02 -16.24 6.45
C ARG A 73 -7.25 -15.03 5.55
N ILE A 74 -6.88 -13.86 6.04
CA ILE A 74 -7.00 -12.57 5.34
C ILE A 74 -5.58 -12.08 5.02
N PRO A 75 -5.22 -11.81 3.75
CA PRO A 75 -3.94 -11.19 3.42
C PRO A 75 -3.89 -9.76 3.96
N VAL A 76 -2.81 -9.42 4.67
CA VAL A 76 -2.43 -8.05 5.04
C VAL A 76 -1.12 -7.77 4.32
N LEU A 77 -1.16 -6.94 3.29
CA LEU A 77 -0.04 -6.70 2.37
C LEU A 77 0.71 -5.43 2.76
N GLU A 78 2.00 -5.54 3.05
CA GLU A 78 2.84 -4.46 3.57
C GLU A 78 3.76 -3.88 2.49
N TYR A 79 3.64 -2.58 2.26
CA TYR A 79 4.41 -1.82 1.27
C TYR A 79 5.18 -0.67 1.93
N HIS A 80 6.40 -0.43 1.46
CA HIS A 80 7.26 0.67 1.91
C HIS A 80 7.46 1.72 0.79
N VAL A 81 8.39 1.50 -0.15
CA VAL A 81 8.61 2.44 -1.26
C VAL A 81 7.95 1.91 -2.54
N ILE A 82 7.12 2.73 -3.21
CA ILE A 82 6.53 2.43 -4.52
C ILE A 82 7.23 3.26 -5.59
N GLY A 83 8.24 2.69 -6.23
CA GLY A 83 9.12 3.41 -7.15
C GLY A 83 10.42 2.67 -7.41
N GLY A 84 11.43 3.42 -7.86
CA GLY A 84 12.70 2.85 -8.29
C GLY A 84 12.60 2.04 -9.59
N GLU A 85 13.76 1.64 -10.10
CA GLU A 85 13.90 0.92 -11.38
C GLU A 85 13.79 -0.61 -11.23
N LYS A 86 14.03 -1.13 -10.02
CA LYS A 86 14.03 -2.56 -9.70
C LYS A 86 13.41 -2.82 -8.34
N ASN A 87 12.81 -4.00 -8.18
CA ASN A 87 12.32 -4.45 -6.87
C ASN A 87 13.50 -4.70 -5.92
N ALA A 88 13.31 -4.39 -4.64
CA ALA A 88 14.24 -4.64 -3.54
C ALA A 88 13.46 -4.93 -2.26
N MET A 89 14.15 -5.25 -1.16
CA MET A 89 13.53 -5.68 0.11
C MET A 89 12.46 -4.73 0.65
N TYR A 90 12.58 -3.42 0.42
CA TYR A 90 11.57 -2.42 0.84
C TYR A 90 11.14 -1.52 -0.34
N THR A 91 11.27 -2.01 -1.57
CA THR A 91 10.95 -1.23 -2.78
C THR A 91 10.20 -2.10 -3.79
N ARG A 92 8.99 -1.68 -4.12
CA ARG A 92 8.16 -2.25 -5.19
C ARG A 92 8.14 -1.28 -6.35
N THR A 93 8.50 -1.70 -7.56
CA THR A 93 8.43 -0.80 -8.73
C THR A 93 6.98 -0.43 -9.05
N VAL A 94 6.77 0.71 -9.73
CA VAL A 94 5.45 1.13 -10.24
C VAL A 94 4.77 0.03 -11.05
N ALA A 95 5.53 -0.66 -11.91
CA ALA A 95 5.02 -1.76 -12.71
C ALA A 95 4.63 -2.98 -11.85
N SER A 96 5.44 -3.32 -10.85
CA SER A 96 5.15 -4.44 -9.95
C SER A 96 3.97 -4.15 -9.04
N PHE A 97 3.83 -2.94 -8.50
CA PHE A 97 2.65 -2.57 -7.70
C PHE A 97 1.36 -2.62 -8.52
N LYS A 98 1.38 -2.12 -9.78
CA LYS A 98 0.24 -2.30 -10.71
C LYS A 98 -0.09 -3.79 -10.93
N ALA A 99 0.91 -4.64 -11.12
CA ALA A 99 0.71 -6.09 -11.24
C ALA A 99 0.14 -6.73 -9.96
N ASP A 100 0.54 -6.27 -8.78
CA ASP A 100 -0.01 -6.77 -7.50
C ASP A 100 -1.48 -6.41 -7.34
N LEU A 101 -1.89 -5.18 -7.70
CA LEU A 101 -3.30 -4.76 -7.69
C LEU A 101 -4.15 -5.59 -8.66
N GLU A 102 -3.66 -5.79 -9.89
CA GLU A 102 -4.28 -6.65 -10.91
C GLU A 102 -4.46 -8.10 -10.43
N GLU A 103 -3.41 -8.68 -9.83
CA GLU A 103 -3.39 -10.05 -9.33
C GLU A 103 -4.41 -10.27 -8.20
N VAL A 104 -4.42 -9.33 -7.24
CA VAL A 104 -5.39 -9.29 -6.13
C VAL A 104 -6.82 -9.16 -6.66
N TYR A 105 -7.08 -8.23 -7.58
CA TYR A 105 -8.40 -8.00 -8.15
C TYR A 105 -8.93 -9.23 -8.92
N LYS A 106 -8.12 -9.81 -9.82
CA LYS A 106 -8.48 -10.96 -10.66
C LYS A 106 -8.80 -12.22 -9.86
N ARG A 107 -8.15 -12.39 -8.70
CA ARG A 107 -8.44 -13.49 -7.76
C ARG A 107 -9.72 -13.26 -6.95
N GLY A 108 -10.44 -12.16 -7.16
CA GLY A 108 -11.69 -11.86 -6.44
C GLY A 108 -11.47 -11.33 -5.03
N TYR A 109 -10.36 -10.62 -4.78
CA TYR A 109 -10.18 -9.88 -3.54
C TYR A 109 -10.69 -8.44 -3.65
N ARG A 110 -11.12 -7.85 -2.54
CA ARG A 110 -11.52 -6.44 -2.43
C ARG A 110 -10.88 -5.77 -1.21
N PRO A 111 -10.39 -4.53 -1.35
CA PRO A 111 -9.62 -3.88 -0.31
C PRO A 111 -10.54 -3.41 0.82
N ILE A 112 -10.09 -3.62 2.06
CA ILE A 112 -10.71 -3.08 3.27
C ILE A 112 -9.65 -2.39 4.14
N ASN A 113 -10.08 -1.46 4.98
CA ASN A 113 -9.24 -0.83 6.00
C ASN A 113 -8.98 -1.80 7.17
N MET A 114 -7.93 -1.59 7.97
CA MET A 114 -7.64 -2.45 9.13
C MET A 114 -8.77 -2.38 10.17
N SER A 115 -9.25 -1.18 10.45
CA SER A 115 -10.47 -0.92 11.23
C SER A 115 -11.67 -1.77 10.80
N GLN A 116 -11.90 -1.95 9.50
CA GLN A 116 -12.99 -2.79 9.00
C GLN A 116 -12.77 -4.29 9.29
N LEU A 117 -11.53 -4.77 9.24
CA LEU A 117 -11.18 -6.13 9.64
C LEU A 117 -11.49 -6.34 11.14
N LEU A 118 -11.10 -5.40 12.00
CA LEU A 118 -11.34 -5.47 13.44
C LEU A 118 -12.83 -5.43 13.79
N ASP A 119 -13.58 -4.53 13.15
CA ASP A 119 -15.02 -4.34 13.37
C ASP A 119 -15.89 -5.42 12.68
N LYS A 120 -15.25 -6.32 11.91
CA LYS A 120 -15.91 -7.37 11.10
C LYS A 120 -16.83 -6.79 10.01
N ASP A 121 -16.52 -5.59 9.54
CA ASP A 121 -17.24 -4.88 8.50
C ASP A 121 -16.77 -5.31 7.10
N PHE A 122 -17.43 -6.33 6.55
CA PHE A 122 -17.14 -6.85 5.22
C PHE A 122 -18.12 -6.35 4.14
N ARG A 123 -18.92 -5.31 4.40
CA ARG A 123 -19.94 -4.81 3.43
C ARG A 123 -19.37 -4.32 2.09
N ASP A 124 -18.08 -3.99 2.08
CA ASP A 124 -17.33 -3.58 0.87
C ASP A 124 -16.83 -4.79 0.05
N VAL A 125 -17.02 -6.02 0.54
CA VAL A 125 -16.61 -7.28 -0.09
C VAL A 125 -17.86 -8.08 -0.50
N PRO A 126 -18.14 -8.25 -1.80
CA PRO A 126 -19.30 -9.02 -2.25
C PRO A 126 -19.30 -10.49 -1.78
N PRO A 127 -20.48 -11.13 -1.66
CA PRO A 127 -20.60 -12.58 -1.42
C PRO A 127 -19.72 -13.40 -2.38
N GLY A 128 -19.03 -14.40 -1.84
CA GLY A 128 -18.12 -15.25 -2.62
C GLY A 128 -16.79 -14.59 -3.04
N MET A 129 -16.53 -13.34 -2.64
CA MET A 129 -15.24 -12.65 -2.74
C MET A 129 -14.51 -12.61 -1.39
N SER A 130 -13.29 -12.08 -1.38
CA SER A 130 -12.38 -12.10 -0.21
C SER A 130 -11.88 -10.71 0.17
N PRO A 131 -11.74 -10.37 1.47
CA PRO A 131 -11.07 -9.16 1.91
C PRO A 131 -9.57 -9.26 1.71
N VAL A 132 -8.93 -8.10 1.50
CA VAL A 132 -7.48 -7.89 1.61
C VAL A 132 -7.25 -6.55 2.29
N VAL A 133 -6.28 -6.48 3.21
CA VAL A 133 -5.84 -5.20 3.79
C VAL A 133 -4.55 -4.79 3.09
N PHE A 134 -4.49 -3.56 2.61
CA PHE A 134 -3.26 -2.93 2.15
C PHE A 134 -2.73 -2.03 3.26
N VAL A 135 -1.44 -2.16 3.59
CA VAL A 135 -0.76 -1.36 4.61
C VAL A 135 0.47 -0.70 3.98
N PHE A 136 0.62 0.59 4.22
CA PHE A 136 1.67 1.43 3.66
C PHE A 136 2.46 2.08 4.80
N ASP A 137 3.67 1.60 5.05
CA ASP A 137 4.48 2.01 6.20
C ASP A 137 5.35 3.24 5.87
N ASP A 138 6.04 3.79 6.87
CA ASP A 138 6.93 4.97 6.86
C ASP A 138 6.38 6.35 6.46
N ALA A 139 5.38 6.43 5.59
CA ALA A 139 5.04 7.66 4.86
C ALA A 139 6.11 8.22 3.88
N SER A 140 6.67 7.38 2.99
CA SER A 140 7.67 7.76 1.97
C SER A 140 7.08 8.54 0.78
N PRO A 141 7.71 9.62 0.25
CA PRO A 141 7.14 10.48 -0.82
C PRO A 141 6.64 9.74 -2.06
N GLU A 142 7.21 8.58 -2.37
CA GLU A 142 6.80 7.62 -3.39
C GLU A 142 5.37 7.07 -3.21
N GLN A 143 4.88 6.91 -1.98
CA GLN A 143 3.50 6.49 -1.75
C GLN A 143 2.49 7.62 -2.08
N PHE A 144 2.83 8.90 -1.84
CA PHE A 144 1.91 10.01 -2.11
C PHE A 144 2.64 11.34 -2.40
N SER A 145 2.88 11.66 -3.67
CA SER A 145 3.46 12.94 -4.12
C SER A 145 2.43 13.85 -4.81
N TYR A 146 2.67 15.16 -4.75
CA TYR A 146 2.04 16.17 -5.63
C TYR A 146 3.04 16.67 -6.68
N LEU A 147 2.56 17.05 -7.87
CA LEU A 147 3.38 17.55 -8.98
C LEU A 147 3.26 19.08 -9.12
N GLY A 148 4.30 19.80 -8.69
CA GLY A 148 4.44 21.26 -8.85
C GLY A 148 3.57 22.10 -7.89
N GLU A 149 2.32 21.69 -7.68
CA GLU A 149 1.32 22.40 -6.88
C GLU A 149 0.52 21.45 -5.98
N ALA A 150 -0.08 21.96 -4.91
CA ALA A 150 -0.85 21.16 -3.96
C ALA A 150 -2.09 20.52 -4.62
N GLY A 151 -2.39 19.26 -4.26
CA GLY A 151 -3.58 18.55 -4.73
C GLY A 151 -3.44 17.90 -6.11
N LYS A 152 -2.46 18.29 -6.92
CA LYS A 152 -2.16 17.63 -8.20
C LYS A 152 -1.37 16.34 -7.97
N ILE A 153 -2.09 15.26 -7.68
CA ILE A 153 -1.50 13.95 -7.34
C ILE A 153 -0.63 13.41 -8.49
N ASP A 154 0.56 12.95 -8.13
CA ASP A 154 1.49 12.28 -9.04
C ASP A 154 0.93 10.90 -9.44
N PRO A 155 0.64 10.64 -10.73
CA PRO A 155 0.07 9.38 -11.19
C PRO A 155 1.02 8.18 -11.04
N ASN A 156 2.31 8.42 -10.77
CA ASN A 156 3.29 7.37 -10.48
C ASN A 156 3.53 7.15 -8.98
N SER A 157 2.86 7.91 -8.10
CA SER A 157 2.84 7.63 -6.67
C SER A 157 1.89 6.47 -6.34
N GLY A 158 2.09 5.79 -5.21
CA GLY A 158 1.19 4.72 -4.74
C GLY A 158 -0.29 5.10 -4.75
N VAL A 159 -0.63 6.29 -4.22
CA VAL A 159 -1.99 6.86 -4.25
C VAL A 159 -2.45 7.17 -5.67
N GLY A 160 -1.59 7.75 -6.52
CA GLY A 160 -1.93 8.04 -7.92
C GLY A 160 -2.26 6.77 -8.72
N ILE A 161 -1.45 5.72 -8.54
CA ILE A 161 -1.67 4.40 -9.13
C ILE A 161 -2.96 3.78 -8.62
N TRP A 162 -3.23 3.87 -7.31
CA TRP A 162 -4.46 3.35 -6.70
C TRP A 162 -5.72 4.00 -7.28
N LEU A 163 -5.73 5.33 -7.37
CA LEU A 163 -6.83 6.10 -7.94
C LEU A 163 -7.05 5.79 -9.42
N ASP A 164 -5.97 5.59 -10.18
CA ASP A 164 -6.05 5.24 -11.59
C ASP A 164 -6.64 3.84 -11.79
N PHE A 165 -6.15 2.87 -11.00
CA PHE A 165 -6.67 1.51 -10.96
C PHE A 165 -8.17 1.47 -10.66
N ALA A 166 -8.64 2.25 -9.67
CA ALA A 166 -10.04 2.27 -9.28
C ALA A 166 -11.01 2.69 -10.41
N LYS A 167 -10.57 3.50 -11.40
CA LYS A 167 -11.43 3.98 -12.51
C LYS A 167 -11.94 2.85 -13.41
N SER A 168 -11.14 1.79 -13.59
CA SER A 168 -11.45 0.66 -14.48
C SER A 168 -11.79 -0.64 -13.73
N HIS A 169 -11.79 -0.63 -12.40
CA HIS A 169 -11.95 -1.82 -11.56
C HIS A 169 -13.16 -1.72 -10.62
N PRO A 170 -14.38 -2.06 -11.09
CA PRO A 170 -15.60 -1.99 -10.30
C PRO A 170 -15.52 -2.67 -8.92
N GLY A 171 -15.92 -1.92 -7.90
CA GLY A 171 -15.85 -2.32 -6.50
C GLY A 171 -14.49 -2.11 -5.84
N TRP A 172 -13.46 -1.63 -6.56
CA TRP A 172 -12.20 -1.22 -5.93
C TRP A 172 -12.38 0.12 -5.22
N LYS A 173 -12.58 0.07 -3.90
CA LYS A 173 -12.76 1.27 -3.06
C LYS A 173 -11.43 1.80 -2.57
N ASN A 174 -11.38 3.10 -2.23
CA ASN A 174 -10.27 3.70 -1.51
C ASN A 174 -10.25 3.14 -0.08
N ARG A 175 -9.45 2.08 0.10
CA ARG A 175 -9.27 1.31 1.34
C ARG A 175 -7.82 0.85 1.43
N GLY A 176 -7.13 1.36 2.42
CA GLY A 176 -5.70 1.19 2.60
C GLY A 176 -5.28 1.93 3.86
N THR A 177 -4.42 1.30 4.64
CA THR A 177 -4.02 1.73 5.98
C THR A 177 -2.63 2.33 5.89
N PHE A 178 -2.51 3.65 6.00
CA PHE A 178 -1.21 4.33 5.94
C PHE A 178 -0.64 4.46 7.35
N CYS A 179 0.35 3.65 7.68
CA CYS A 179 1.07 3.68 8.95
C CYS A 179 2.24 4.66 8.84
N MET A 180 2.02 5.88 9.31
CA MET A 180 2.80 7.04 8.84
C MET A 180 3.75 7.59 9.91
N LEU A 181 4.94 8.02 9.47
CA LEU A 181 5.86 8.82 10.27
C LEU A 181 5.59 10.32 10.09
N ASN A 182 5.87 11.11 11.12
CA ASN A 182 5.67 12.57 11.12
C ASN A 182 6.94 13.36 11.51
N GLY A 183 8.09 12.69 11.45
CA GLY A 183 9.41 13.22 11.76
C GLY A 183 10.56 12.27 11.40
N GLY A 184 10.33 11.30 10.50
CA GLY A 184 11.35 10.37 10.04
C GLY A 184 12.37 10.99 9.08
N ALA A 185 13.46 10.25 8.85
CA ALA A 185 14.54 10.66 7.96
C ALA A 185 14.14 10.54 6.47
N ALA A 186 15.01 11.01 5.56
CA ALA A 186 14.90 10.82 4.11
C ALA A 186 13.55 11.23 3.45
N GLY A 187 12.76 12.09 4.10
CA GLY A 187 11.44 12.54 3.60
C GLY A 187 10.27 11.67 4.06
N HIS A 188 10.53 10.63 4.86
CA HIS A 188 9.53 9.78 5.52
C HIS A 188 8.89 10.55 6.69
N ASN A 189 8.13 11.60 6.35
CA ASN A 189 7.57 12.60 7.25
C ASN A 189 6.29 13.15 6.61
N PHE A 190 5.21 12.37 6.71
CA PHE A 190 3.96 12.54 5.96
C PHE A 190 4.23 12.94 4.49
N PHE A 191 4.97 12.08 3.79
CA PHE A 191 5.15 12.15 2.35
C PHE A 191 5.93 13.37 1.84
N GLY A 192 7.04 13.70 2.51
CA GLY A 192 8.01 14.69 2.06
C GLY A 192 7.84 16.07 2.71
N ASP A 193 8.91 16.55 3.33
CA ASP A 193 8.95 17.81 4.08
C ASP A 193 9.83 18.91 3.44
N GLY A 194 10.30 18.72 2.21
CA GLY A 194 10.97 19.76 1.43
C GLY A 194 11.40 19.35 0.02
N PRO A 195 11.71 20.32 -0.87
CA PRO A 195 11.72 20.10 -2.33
C PRO A 195 12.72 19.06 -2.85
N LYS A 196 13.80 18.78 -2.10
CA LYS A 196 14.75 17.69 -2.41
C LYS A 196 14.10 16.30 -2.43
N PHE A 197 12.97 16.13 -1.74
CA PHE A 197 12.19 14.90 -1.71
C PHE A 197 11.08 15.01 -2.76
N LYS A 198 11.38 14.65 -4.01
CA LYS A 198 10.44 14.66 -5.16
C LYS A 198 9.64 15.98 -5.34
N GLY A 199 10.24 17.14 -5.10
CA GLY A 199 9.56 18.44 -5.22
C GLY A 199 8.49 18.72 -4.16
N GLN A 200 8.36 17.90 -3.11
CA GLN A 200 7.33 18.06 -2.09
C GLN A 200 7.60 19.28 -1.19
N GLN A 201 6.55 19.87 -0.61
CA GLN A 201 6.67 21.03 0.27
C GLN A 201 6.18 20.71 1.69
N LYS A 202 6.86 21.23 2.70
CA LYS A 202 6.52 21.06 4.13
C LYS A 202 5.07 21.40 4.48
N ALA A 203 4.49 22.37 3.76
CA ALA A 203 3.11 22.83 3.91
C ALA A 203 2.06 21.80 3.44
N TRP A 204 2.41 20.93 2.48
CA TRP A 204 1.49 19.98 1.88
C TRP A 204 1.23 18.74 2.75
N ARG A 205 2.09 18.47 3.74
CA ARG A 205 2.01 17.27 4.59
C ARG A 205 0.63 17.06 5.23
N PHE A 206 0.07 18.10 5.86
CA PHE A 206 -1.25 18.01 6.50
C PHE A 206 -2.37 17.88 5.47
N GLN A 207 -2.26 18.59 4.33
CA GLN A 207 -3.25 18.48 3.25
C GLN A 207 -3.34 17.04 2.72
N LYS A 208 -2.21 16.33 2.62
CA LYS A 208 -2.19 14.91 2.22
C LYS A 208 -2.88 14.00 3.23
N VAL A 209 -2.56 14.15 4.52
CA VAL A 209 -3.17 13.34 5.59
C VAL A 209 -4.69 13.60 5.69
N GLN A 210 -5.11 14.86 5.55
CA GLN A 210 -6.52 15.25 5.44
C GLN A 210 -7.19 14.59 4.24
N TRP A 211 -6.56 14.68 3.07
CA TRP A 211 -7.08 14.09 1.83
C TRP A 211 -7.24 12.56 1.94
N LEU A 212 -6.26 11.84 2.51
CA LEU A 212 -6.35 10.39 2.72
C LEU A 212 -7.61 10.01 3.51
N ASN A 213 -7.81 10.65 4.66
CA ASN A 213 -9.00 10.45 5.50
C ASN A 213 -10.31 10.82 4.76
N GLN A 214 -10.34 11.96 4.07
CA GLN A 214 -11.51 12.40 3.29
C GLN A 214 -11.87 11.44 2.15
N GLN A 215 -10.89 10.75 1.57
CA GLN A 215 -11.12 9.75 0.50
C GLN A 215 -11.43 8.34 1.02
N GLY A 216 -11.41 8.12 2.34
CA GLY A 216 -11.76 6.84 2.96
C GLY A 216 -10.59 5.87 3.22
N PHE A 217 -9.35 6.32 3.04
CA PHE A 217 -8.17 5.60 3.54
C PHE A 217 -8.04 5.74 5.06
N GLU A 218 -7.42 4.75 5.72
CA GLU A 218 -7.19 4.76 7.17
C GLU A 218 -5.82 5.37 7.51
N LEU A 219 -5.77 6.11 8.62
CA LEU A 219 -4.55 6.70 9.17
C LEU A 219 -4.09 5.88 10.39
N CYS A 220 -2.87 5.35 10.32
CA CYS A 220 -2.26 4.47 11.30
C CYS A 220 -0.99 5.10 11.87
N SER A 221 -0.66 4.76 13.12
CA SER A 221 0.58 5.20 13.77
C SER A 221 1.77 4.35 13.35
N HIS A 222 2.94 4.97 13.23
CA HIS A 222 4.21 4.25 13.03
C HIS A 222 5.39 4.84 13.84
N THR A 223 5.08 5.53 14.95
CA THR A 223 6.03 6.37 15.74
C THR A 223 6.46 7.65 15.04
N LEU A 224 7.13 8.55 15.77
CA LEU A 224 7.51 9.86 15.25
C LEU A 224 8.58 9.77 14.14
N TRP A 225 9.68 9.02 14.37
CA TRP A 225 10.84 8.99 13.46
C TRP A 225 11.30 7.60 13.04
N HIS A 226 10.49 6.55 13.22
CA HIS A 226 10.83 5.13 13.02
C HIS A 226 11.76 4.59 14.12
N ALA A 227 11.35 4.79 15.36
CA ALA A 227 12.18 4.50 16.53
C ALA A 227 12.34 2.99 16.78
N ARG A 228 13.58 2.52 16.95
CA ARG A 228 13.93 1.18 17.44
C ARG A 228 13.47 1.00 18.90
N LEU A 229 12.19 0.64 19.11
CA LEU A 229 11.55 0.64 20.42
C LEU A 229 12.25 -0.25 21.47
N ASP A 230 12.96 -1.30 21.04
CA ASP A 230 13.78 -2.16 21.92
C ASP A 230 14.97 -1.44 22.58
N LYS A 231 15.43 -0.31 22.01
CA LYS A 231 16.59 0.45 22.50
C LYS A 231 16.23 1.57 23.46
N TYR A 232 14.96 1.87 23.64
CA TYR A 232 14.50 3.02 24.42
C TYR A 232 13.89 2.64 25.77
N SER A 233 13.75 3.64 26.64
CA SER A 233 13.00 3.52 27.90
C SER A 233 11.50 3.70 27.65
N ASP A 234 10.69 3.18 28.57
CA ASP A 234 9.22 3.29 28.56
C ASP A 234 8.70 4.74 28.38
N ALA A 235 9.41 5.73 28.92
CA ALA A 235 9.10 7.14 28.74
C ALA A 235 9.32 7.62 27.29
N VAL A 236 10.42 7.19 26.66
CA VAL A 236 10.73 7.54 25.26
C VAL A 236 9.84 6.76 24.30
N VAL A 237 9.51 5.48 24.58
CA VAL A 237 8.54 4.70 23.80
C VAL A 237 7.18 5.41 23.76
N GLN A 238 6.66 5.83 24.92
CA GLN A 238 5.41 6.58 24.99
C GLN A 238 5.49 7.94 24.29
N GLU A 239 6.59 8.68 24.42
CA GLU A 239 6.80 9.92 23.67
C GLU A 239 6.74 9.68 22.15
N GLN A 240 7.45 8.65 21.66
CA GLN A 240 7.55 8.35 20.23
C GLN A 240 6.21 8.03 19.60
N ILE A 241 5.36 7.29 20.31
CA ILE A 241 4.02 6.92 19.84
C ILE A 241 3.06 8.10 19.99
N ALA A 242 3.01 8.73 21.16
CA ALA A 242 2.08 9.84 21.43
C ALA A 242 2.34 11.06 20.54
N ARG A 243 3.60 11.40 20.24
CA ARG A 243 3.94 12.52 19.33
C ARG A 243 3.61 12.22 17.86
N ASN A 244 3.44 10.95 17.48
CA ASN A 244 2.91 10.58 16.18
C ASN A 244 1.38 10.72 16.12
N VAL A 245 0.68 10.16 17.11
CA VAL A 245 -0.78 10.32 17.26
C VAL A 245 -1.17 11.81 17.32
N MET A 246 -0.43 12.62 18.07
CA MET A 246 -0.59 14.09 18.10
C MET A 246 -0.35 14.75 16.74
N GLY A 247 0.54 14.19 15.91
CA GLY A 247 0.79 14.67 14.55
C GLY A 247 -0.36 14.35 13.59
N ILE A 248 -0.98 13.17 13.74
CA ILE A 248 -2.20 12.79 13.00
C ILE A 248 -3.38 13.69 13.44
N ASP A 249 -3.61 13.84 14.74
CA ASP A 249 -4.63 14.75 15.32
C ASP A 249 -4.42 16.20 14.87
N SER A 250 -3.17 16.68 14.76
CA SER A 250 -2.88 18.02 14.26
C SER A 250 -3.24 18.22 12.78
N ALA A 251 -3.25 17.16 11.98
CA ALA A 251 -3.69 17.20 10.59
C ALA A 251 -5.20 16.99 10.46
N VAL A 252 -5.76 16.05 11.24
CA VAL A 252 -7.18 15.68 11.24
C VAL A 252 -7.69 15.72 12.69
N PRO A 253 -8.15 16.89 13.19
CA PRO A 253 -8.54 17.06 14.59
C PRO A 253 -9.62 16.08 15.03
N GLY A 254 -9.38 15.41 16.16
CA GLY A 254 -10.29 14.41 16.72
C GLY A 254 -10.25 13.03 16.06
N TYR A 255 -9.33 12.79 15.11
CA TYR A 255 -9.15 11.46 14.51
C TYR A 255 -8.63 10.45 15.55
N ARG A 256 -9.42 9.41 15.83
CA ARG A 256 -8.98 8.28 16.65
C ARG A 256 -8.08 7.36 15.81
N VAL A 257 -6.77 7.44 16.03
CA VAL A 257 -5.82 6.48 15.48
C VAL A 257 -6.04 5.12 16.14
N ARG A 258 -6.48 4.13 15.35
CA ARG A 258 -6.80 2.77 15.83
C ARG A 258 -5.65 1.79 15.62
N SER A 259 -4.93 1.89 14.52
CA SER A 259 -3.87 0.94 14.17
C SER A 259 -2.47 1.43 14.50
N PHE A 260 -1.57 0.49 14.79
CA PHE A 260 -0.15 0.76 15.00
C PHE A 260 0.73 -0.32 14.36
N ALA A 261 1.56 0.06 13.38
CA ALA A 261 2.61 -0.82 12.88
C ALA A 261 3.90 -0.64 13.69
N LEU A 262 4.54 -1.73 14.09
CA LEU A 262 5.81 -1.72 14.80
C LEU A 262 6.96 -1.37 13.84
N PRO A 263 7.76 -0.31 14.09
CA PRO A 263 8.98 -0.06 13.34
C PRO A 263 9.89 -1.30 13.36
N TYR A 264 10.34 -1.75 12.18
CA TYR A 264 11.12 -2.99 12.00
C TYR A 264 10.44 -4.29 12.47
N GLY A 265 9.14 -4.28 12.83
CA GLY A 265 8.50 -5.40 13.55
C GLY A 265 9.05 -5.61 14.97
N ILE A 266 9.73 -4.62 15.55
CA ILE A 266 10.44 -4.77 16.83
C ILE A 266 9.62 -4.20 17.98
N TRP A 267 9.32 -5.06 18.95
CA TRP A 267 8.59 -4.72 20.15
C TRP A 267 9.42 -3.89 21.15
N PRO A 268 8.80 -2.94 21.88
CA PRO A 268 9.40 -2.36 23.09
C PRO A 268 9.61 -3.45 24.16
N LYS A 269 10.59 -3.23 25.06
CA LYS A 269 10.83 -4.10 26.22
C LYS A 269 9.57 -4.31 27.05
N ASN A 270 8.86 -3.22 27.36
CA ASN A 270 7.51 -3.27 27.90
C ASN A 270 6.50 -3.33 26.76
N ARG A 271 6.11 -4.55 26.37
CA ARG A 271 5.19 -4.81 25.23
C ARG A 271 3.85 -4.08 25.35
N ALA A 272 3.34 -3.84 26.56
CA ALA A 272 2.06 -3.16 26.77
C ALA A 272 2.04 -1.72 26.20
N LEU A 273 3.20 -1.07 26.13
CA LEU A 273 3.32 0.29 25.58
C LEU A 273 3.17 0.36 24.06
N ALA A 274 3.25 -0.76 23.34
CA ALA A 274 2.88 -0.80 21.92
C ALA A 274 1.35 -0.74 21.73
N TRP A 275 0.56 -1.05 22.77
CA TRP A 275 -0.91 -1.04 22.72
C TRP A 275 -1.50 0.23 23.29
N SER A 276 -1.02 0.65 24.47
CA SER A 276 -1.60 1.80 25.18
C SER A 276 -0.58 2.48 26.08
N GLY A 277 -0.66 3.80 26.17
CA GLY A 277 0.20 4.61 27.02
C GLY A 277 -0.18 6.08 26.98
N SER A 278 0.59 6.91 27.68
CA SER A 278 0.39 8.36 27.64
C SER A 278 1.71 9.12 27.78
N TRP A 279 1.74 10.32 27.25
CA TRP A 279 2.87 11.23 27.35
C TRP A 279 2.37 12.65 27.57
N THR A 280 2.92 13.32 28.57
CA THR A 280 2.66 14.73 28.83
C THR A 280 3.78 15.56 28.22
N ASP A 281 3.45 16.45 27.28
CA ASP A 281 4.43 17.37 26.71
C ASP A 281 5.02 18.26 27.82
N PRO A 282 6.33 18.22 28.06
CA PRO A 282 6.96 19.03 29.10
C PRO A 282 6.79 20.54 28.86
N LYS A 283 6.50 20.98 27.61
CA LYS A 283 6.28 22.38 27.26
C LYS A 283 4.82 22.81 27.47
N SER A 284 3.87 22.24 26.71
CA SER A 284 2.46 22.63 26.77
C SER A 284 1.69 22.06 27.97
N LYS A 285 2.26 21.08 28.69
CA LYS A 285 1.60 20.29 29.74
C LYS A 285 0.37 19.50 29.29
N LYS A 286 0.07 19.46 27.98
CA LYS A 286 -0.99 18.60 27.40
C LYS A 286 -0.55 17.14 27.48
N THR A 287 -1.39 16.31 28.09
CA THR A 287 -1.26 14.84 27.99
C THR A 287 -1.89 14.36 26.70
N VAL A 288 -1.14 13.54 25.96
CA VAL A 288 -1.62 12.78 24.80
C VAL A 288 -1.65 11.32 25.22
N THR A 289 -2.83 10.73 25.24
CA THR A 289 -3.04 9.30 25.50
C THR A 289 -3.28 8.59 24.18
N TYR A 290 -2.73 7.40 24.02
CA TYR A 290 -3.02 6.51 22.91
C TYR A 290 -3.50 5.16 23.42
N LYS A 291 -4.43 4.57 22.68
CA LYS A 291 -4.86 3.19 22.82
C LYS A 291 -5.26 2.71 21.43
N PHE A 292 -4.50 1.76 20.91
CA PHE A 292 -4.78 1.13 19.63
C PHE A 292 -5.83 0.02 19.81
N ASP A 293 -6.41 -0.37 18.68
CA ASP A 293 -7.31 -1.50 18.52
C ASP A 293 -6.63 -2.65 17.73
N ASP A 294 -5.47 -2.41 17.11
CA ASP A 294 -4.53 -3.44 16.62
C ASP A 294 -3.04 -3.06 16.79
N VAL A 295 -2.16 -4.06 16.75
CA VAL A 295 -0.72 -3.91 16.53
C VAL A 295 -0.28 -4.85 15.42
N MET A 296 0.41 -4.31 14.41
CA MET A 296 0.91 -5.06 13.26
C MET A 296 2.39 -5.44 13.42
N GLU A 297 2.68 -6.72 13.13
CA GLU A 297 4.01 -7.31 13.01
C GLU A 297 4.53 -7.14 11.57
N VAL A 298 5.85 -7.17 11.36
CA VAL A 298 6.45 -7.06 10.01
C VAL A 298 6.15 -8.27 9.10
N SER A 299 5.90 -9.45 9.66
CA SER A 299 5.70 -10.66 8.84
C SER A 299 4.85 -11.71 9.57
N GLY A 300 4.93 -12.97 9.14
CA GLY A 300 4.16 -14.10 9.67
C GLY A 300 3.07 -14.63 8.72
N GLY A 301 2.79 -13.92 7.63
CA GLY A 301 1.83 -14.34 6.60
C GLY A 301 0.40 -13.82 6.83
N PRO A 302 -0.61 -14.37 6.12
CA PRO A 302 -1.97 -13.85 6.15
C PRO A 302 -2.60 -14.07 7.53
N THR A 303 -3.14 -13.00 8.11
CA THR A 303 -3.70 -13.00 9.47
C THR A 303 -4.92 -13.91 9.59
N ARG A 304 -5.25 -14.27 10.84
CA ARG A 304 -6.47 -15.03 11.15
C ARG A 304 -7.71 -14.19 10.87
N SER A 305 -8.83 -14.84 10.54
CA SER A 305 -10.12 -14.16 10.50
C SER A 305 -10.44 -13.54 11.87
N PRO A 306 -11.09 -12.37 11.96
CA PRO A 306 -11.59 -11.83 13.22
C PRO A 306 -12.73 -12.67 13.84
N TYR A 307 -13.22 -13.72 13.15
CA TYR A 307 -14.13 -14.73 13.72
C TYR A 307 -13.40 -15.97 14.29
N ASP A 308 -12.11 -16.16 14.00
CA ASP A 308 -11.29 -17.23 14.58
C ASP A 308 -11.03 -16.92 16.08
N PRO A 309 -11.37 -17.81 17.04
CA PRO A 309 -11.13 -17.56 18.46
C PRO A 309 -9.66 -17.35 18.84
N ALA A 310 -8.72 -17.74 17.98
CA ALA A 310 -7.29 -17.49 18.15
C ALA A 310 -6.80 -16.21 17.45
N PHE A 311 -7.71 -15.37 16.92
CA PHE A 311 -7.37 -14.04 16.41
C PHE A 311 -6.83 -13.15 17.53
N ASN A 312 -5.64 -12.59 17.32
CA ASN A 312 -5.01 -11.68 18.26
C ASN A 312 -4.85 -10.29 17.61
N PRO A 313 -5.70 -9.30 17.95
CA PRO A 313 -5.56 -7.95 17.40
C PRO A 313 -4.21 -7.30 17.78
N HIS A 314 -3.58 -7.71 18.88
CA HIS A 314 -2.30 -7.15 19.32
C HIS A 314 -1.08 -7.82 18.62
N SER A 315 -1.29 -8.62 17.57
CA SER A 315 -0.22 -9.27 16.79
C SER A 315 -0.78 -9.69 15.43
N ILE A 316 -1.12 -8.70 14.60
CA ILE A 316 -1.57 -8.91 13.23
C ILE A 316 -0.36 -9.23 12.35
N THR A 317 -0.29 -10.46 11.83
CA THR A 317 0.77 -10.86 10.91
C THR A 317 0.56 -10.26 9.52
N ARG A 318 1.66 -9.89 8.86
CA ARG A 318 1.67 -9.28 7.52
C ARG A 318 2.43 -10.12 6.49
N ILE A 319 2.30 -9.73 5.24
CA ILE A 319 3.00 -10.26 4.07
C ILE A 319 3.74 -9.07 3.44
N GLU A 320 5.06 -9.05 3.58
CA GLU A 320 5.92 -8.03 2.96
C GLU A 320 5.82 -8.11 1.43
N ALA A 321 5.75 -6.97 0.74
CA ALA A 321 5.65 -6.88 -0.72
C ALA A 321 6.98 -7.19 -1.46
N VAL A 322 7.66 -8.26 -1.06
CA VAL A 322 8.99 -8.64 -1.53
C VAL A 322 8.92 -9.75 -2.57
N GLY A 323 9.70 -9.62 -3.64
CA GLY A 323 9.83 -10.65 -4.68
C GLY A 323 8.48 -11.13 -5.22
N ASP A 324 8.14 -12.38 -4.92
CA ASP A 324 6.92 -13.07 -5.34
C ASP A 324 5.96 -13.40 -4.17
N ASP A 325 6.22 -12.90 -2.96
CA ASP A 325 5.64 -13.45 -1.74
C ASP A 325 4.14 -13.18 -1.60
N ILE A 326 3.67 -12.07 -2.18
CA ILE A 326 2.23 -11.80 -2.39
C ILE A 326 1.64 -12.92 -3.27
N ARG A 327 2.13 -13.09 -4.50
CA ARG A 327 1.60 -14.07 -5.47
C ARG A 327 1.59 -15.48 -4.88
N LYS A 328 2.73 -15.95 -4.36
CA LYS A 328 2.86 -17.27 -3.72
C LYS A 328 1.91 -17.45 -2.54
N THR A 329 1.66 -16.40 -1.76
CA THR A 329 0.71 -16.48 -0.64
C THR A 329 -0.73 -16.57 -1.12
N LEU A 330 -1.14 -15.79 -2.11
CA LEU A 330 -2.48 -15.87 -2.70
C LEU A 330 -2.71 -17.23 -3.39
N GLU A 331 -1.72 -17.73 -4.13
CA GLU A 331 -1.73 -19.07 -4.74
C GLU A 331 -1.92 -20.18 -3.70
N ARG A 332 -1.14 -20.13 -2.60
CA ARG A 332 -1.26 -21.10 -1.50
C ARG A 332 -2.63 -21.02 -0.82
N LEU A 333 -3.16 -19.83 -0.60
CA LEU A 333 -4.49 -19.64 0.00
C LEU A 333 -5.61 -20.15 -0.90
N ASP A 334 -5.46 -20.01 -2.22
CA ASP A 334 -6.38 -20.56 -3.21
C ASP A 334 -6.29 -22.09 -3.27
N ALA A 335 -5.09 -22.66 -3.40
CA ALA A 335 -4.86 -24.10 -3.48
C ALA A 335 -5.28 -24.87 -2.23
N THR A 336 -5.22 -24.24 -1.05
CA THR A 336 -5.67 -24.83 0.23
C THR A 336 -7.12 -24.49 0.59
N ASN A 337 -7.83 -23.72 -0.25
CA ASN A 337 -9.16 -23.17 0.02
C ASN A 337 -9.30 -22.47 1.38
N ASN A 338 -8.19 -21.91 1.89
CA ASN A 338 -8.07 -21.41 3.26
C ASN A 338 -8.13 -19.87 3.35
N ARG A 339 -8.49 -19.16 2.28
CA ARG A 339 -8.77 -17.72 2.35
C ARG A 339 -10.13 -17.45 3.00
N PHE A 340 -10.27 -16.31 3.66
CA PHE A 340 -11.58 -15.80 4.05
C PHE A 340 -12.44 -15.59 2.80
N VAL A 341 -13.71 -16.00 2.82
CA VAL A 341 -14.68 -15.70 1.76
C VAL A 341 -15.97 -15.18 2.39
N ALA A 342 -16.42 -14.00 1.96
CA ALA A 342 -17.62 -13.33 2.45
C ALA A 342 -18.90 -14.11 2.12
N LYS A 343 -19.92 -13.94 2.98
CA LYS A 343 -21.27 -14.50 2.83
C LYS A 343 -22.20 -13.51 2.13
#